data_AF-A0A0F9BEX4-F1
#
_entry.id   AF-A0A0F9BEX4-F1
#
_cell.length_a   1.000
_cell.length_b   1.000
_cell.length_c   1.000
_cell.angle_alpha   90.00
_cell.angle_beta   90.00
_cell.angle_gamma   90.00
#
_symmetry.space_group_name_H-M   'P 1'
#
loop_
_entity.id
_entity.type
_entity.pdbx_description
1 polymer ?
#
loop_
_entity_poly.entity_id
_entity_poly.type
_entity_poly.pdbx_seq_one_letter_code
_entity_poly.pdbx_strand_id
1 'polypeptide(L)' 'DRTGRELAGLRHRAAMGISERTDAVAVIVSEETGDISVAANGRMISRLDGPRLRGILRSLLVPASELDRPIRPRLPGLSR' A
#
# COMPACT_ATOMS: atom_id res chain seq x y z
N ASP A 1 -6.25 8.66 -19.56
CA ASP A 1 -6.40 7.25 -19.13
C ASP A 1 -5.32 6.34 -19.74
N ARG A 2 -4.05 6.78 -19.87
CA ARG A 2 -3.10 6.06 -20.73
C ARG A 2 -1.65 6.21 -20.26
N THR A 3 -1.31 5.74 -19.05
CA THR A 3 0.09 5.83 -18.55
C THR A 3 0.40 4.93 -17.34
N GLY A 4 -0.12 3.70 -17.31
CA GLY A 4 0.17 2.76 -16.21
C GLY A 4 0.33 1.30 -16.58
N ARG A 5 -0.18 0.86 -17.74
CA ARG A 5 -0.15 -0.56 -18.13
C ARG A 5 1.18 -1.01 -18.75
N GLU A 6 1.99 -0.10 -19.30
CA GLU A 6 3.21 -0.47 -20.04
C GLU A 6 4.52 -0.34 -19.23
N LEU A 7 4.51 0.30 -18.05
CA LEU A 7 5.69 0.47 -17.18
C LEU A 7 5.69 -0.45 -15.94
N ALA A 8 4.82 -1.45 -15.91
CA ALA A 8 4.56 -2.26 -14.72
C ALA A 8 5.23 -3.65 -14.83
N GLY A 9 6.34 -3.86 -14.12
CA GLY A 9 6.98 -5.17 -13.95
C GLY A 9 6.08 -6.22 -13.29
N LEU A 10 6.56 -7.47 -13.16
CA LEU A 10 5.78 -8.61 -12.65
C LEU A 10 5.15 -8.35 -11.27
N ARG A 11 5.83 -7.61 -10.38
CA ARG A 11 5.31 -7.24 -9.05
C ARG A 11 4.04 -6.38 -9.15
N HIS A 12 4.04 -5.40 -10.05
CA HIS A 12 2.90 -4.51 -10.27
C HIS A 12 1.72 -5.28 -10.88
N ARG A 13 1.98 -6.17 -11.85
CA ARG A 13 0.94 -6.99 -12.46
C ARG A 13 0.32 -7.99 -11.48
N ALA A 14 1.14 -8.64 -10.65
CA ALA A 14 0.67 -9.54 -9.61
C ALA A 14 -0.19 -8.80 -8.58
N ALA A 15 0.26 -7.61 -8.14
CA ALA A 15 -0.48 -6.77 -7.20
C ALA A 15 -1.83 -6.28 -7.77
N MET A 16 -1.86 -5.87 -9.04
CA MET A 16 -3.13 -5.56 -9.72
C MET A 16 -4.04 -6.79 -9.75
N GLY A 17 -3.54 -7.93 -10.24
CA GLY A 17 -4.34 -9.13 -10.41
C GLY A 17 -4.93 -9.67 -9.11
N ILE A 18 -4.21 -9.61 -7.99
CA ILE A 18 -4.77 -10.01 -6.70
C ILE A 18 -5.82 -9.01 -6.22
N SER A 19 -5.53 -7.70 -6.30
CA SER A 19 -6.44 -6.65 -5.82
C SER A 19 -7.72 -6.48 -6.65
N GLU A 20 -7.75 -6.97 -7.90
CA GLU A 20 -8.94 -6.99 -8.75
C GLU A 20 -9.92 -8.10 -8.36
N ARG A 21 -9.42 -9.17 -7.74
CA ARG A 21 -10.19 -10.39 -7.45
C ARG A 21 -10.51 -10.56 -5.97
N THR A 22 -9.90 -9.76 -5.11
CA THR A 22 -10.06 -9.81 -3.66
C THR A 22 -10.07 -8.41 -3.07
N ASP A 23 -10.33 -8.31 -1.77
CA ASP A 23 -10.18 -7.10 -0.96
C ASP A 23 -8.73 -6.83 -0.52
N ALA A 24 -7.76 -7.52 -1.12
CA ALA A 24 -6.35 -7.40 -0.75
C ALA A 24 -5.81 -5.99 -1.05
N VAL A 25 -5.05 -5.48 -0.08
CA VAL A 25 -4.21 -4.28 -0.24
C VAL A 25 -2.77 -4.75 -0.45
N ALA A 26 -2.19 -4.44 -1.60
CA ALA A 26 -0.83 -4.79 -1.95
C ALA A 26 0.06 -3.53 -1.98
N VAL A 27 1.18 -3.57 -1.26
CA VAL A 27 2.25 -2.56 -1.35
C VAL A 27 3.34 -3.09 -2.27
N ILE A 28 3.78 -2.28 -3.22
CA ILE A 28 4.77 -2.64 -4.23
C ILE A 28 5.94 -1.68 -4.12
N VAL A 29 7.16 -2.22 -4.14
CA VAL A 29 8.38 -1.43 -4.30
C VAL A 29 8.99 -1.82 -5.65
N SER A 30 9.26 -0.82 -6.48
CA SER A 30 9.96 -0.99 -7.75
C SER A 30 11.43 -1.33 -7.48
N GLU A 31 11.91 -2.43 -8.06
CA GLU A 31 13.34 -2.79 -7.99
C GLU A 31 14.20 -1.88 -8.85
N GLU A 32 13.63 -1.33 -9.93
CA GLU A 32 14.34 -0.48 -10.88
C GLU A 32 14.44 0.97 -10.39
N THR A 33 13.39 1.49 -9.76
CA THR A 33 13.28 2.92 -9.40
C THR A 33 13.19 3.18 -7.91
N GLY A 34 12.94 2.16 -7.09
CA GLY A 34 12.64 2.32 -5.67
C GLY A 34 11.25 2.94 -5.39
N ASP A 35 10.47 3.27 -6.43
CA ASP A 35 9.14 3.86 -6.27
C ASP A 35 8.22 2.93 -5.50
N ILE A 36 7.46 3.52 -4.57
CA ILE A 36 6.43 2.81 -3.82
C ILE A 36 5.08 3.00 -4.53
N SER A 37 4.35 1.89 -4.70
CA SER A 37 2.97 1.88 -5.17
C SER A 37 2.08 1.11 -4.21
N VAL A 38 0.77 1.38 -4.25
CA VAL A 38 -0.27 0.60 -3.57
C VAL A 38 -1.32 0.19 -4.60
N ALA A 39 -1.71 -1.09 -4.58
CA ALA A 39 -2.84 -1.62 -5.33
C ALA A 39 -3.93 -2.09 -4.37
N ALA A 40 -5.17 -1.65 -4.57
CA ALA A 40 -6.33 -2.04 -3.81
C ALA A 40 -7.59 -1.83 -4.66
N ASN A 41 -8.58 -2.73 -4.53
CA ASN A 41 -9.86 -2.64 -5.25
C ASN A 41 -9.68 -2.45 -6.77
N GLY A 42 -8.74 -3.19 -7.37
CA GLY A 42 -8.40 -3.10 -8.79
C GLY A 42 -7.86 -1.76 -9.27
N ARG A 43 -7.34 -0.92 -8.36
CA ARG A 43 -6.76 0.39 -8.66
C ARG A 43 -5.37 0.48 -8.09
N MET A 44 -4.51 1.22 -8.78
CA MET A 44 -3.13 1.44 -8.35
C MET A 44 -2.82 2.94 -8.23
N ILE A 45 -2.12 3.28 -7.15
CA ILE A 45 -1.52 4.60 -6.92
C ILE A 45 -0.02 4.39 -6.82
N SER A 46 0.75 5.09 -7.65
CA SER A 46 2.21 4.94 -7.75
C SER A 46 2.95 6.18 -7.29
N ARG A 47 4.28 6.05 -7.13
CA ARG A 47 5.19 7.14 -6.74
C ARG A 47 4.78 7.78 -5.42
N LEU A 48 4.50 6.93 -4.44
CA LEU A 48 4.13 7.34 -3.09
C LEU A 48 5.38 7.64 -2.27
N ASP A 49 5.30 8.71 -1.48
CA ASP A 49 6.24 8.97 -0.40
C ASP A 49 5.74 8.34 0.91
N GLY A 50 6.59 8.35 1.94
CA GLY A 50 6.26 7.78 3.25
C GLY A 50 4.99 8.36 3.89
N PRO A 51 4.80 9.70 3.95
CA PRO A 51 3.57 10.30 4.46
C PRO A 51 2.31 9.86 3.72
N ARG A 52 2.33 9.88 2.39
CA ARG A 52 1.17 9.52 1.57
C ARG A 52 0.85 8.03 1.65
N LEU A 53 1.87 7.18 1.66
CA LEU A 53 1.72 5.75 1.91
C LEU A 53 1.00 5.50 3.25
N ARG A 54 1.47 6.14 4.33
CA ARG A 54 0.85 6.00 5.66
C ARG A 54 -0.61 6.45 5.67
N GLY A 55 -0.92 7.57 5.03
CA GLY A 55 -2.30 8.06 4.92
C GLY A 55 -3.22 7.08 4.19
N ILE A 56 -2.76 6.55 3.06
CA ILE A 56 -3.48 5.54 2.28
C ILE A 56 -3.70 4.27 3.10
N LEU A 57 -2.64 3.71 3.70
CA LEU A 57 -2.75 2.47 4.47
C LEU A 57 -3.66 2.63 5.70
N ARG A 58 -3.61 3.78 6.39
CA ARG A 58 -4.55 4.07 7.48
C ARG A 58 -5.99 4.07 6.98
N SER A 59 -6.25 4.76 5.87
CA SER A 59 -7.59 4.82 5.29
C SER A 59 -8.12 3.46 4.82
N LEU A 60 -7.24 2.55 4.39
CA LEU A 60 -7.64 1.24 3.87
C LEU A 60 -7.75 0.16 4.95
N LEU A 61 -6.94 0.24 6.00
CA LEU A 61 -6.76 -0.87 6.96
C LEU A 61 -7.24 -0.55 8.38
N VAL A 62 -7.44 0.73 8.72
CA VAL A 62 -7.90 1.13 10.04
C VAL A 62 -9.37 1.51 9.97
N PRO A 63 -10.25 0.85 10.75
CA PRO A 63 -11.65 1.25 10.85
C PRO A 63 -11.76 2.72 11.27
N ALA A 64 -12.78 3.44 10.76
CA ALA A 64 -12.96 4.85 11.08
C ALA A 64 -13.05 5.11 12.60
N SER A 65 -13.59 4.15 13.36
CA SER A 65 -13.66 4.20 14.83
C SER A 65 -12.31 4.15 15.54
N GLU A 66 -11.23 3.78 14.84
CA GLU A 66 -9.90 3.56 15.42
C GLU A 66 -8.83 4.55 14.92
N LEU A 67 -9.16 5.47 14.01
CA LEU A 67 -8.19 6.42 13.43
C LEU A 67 -7.63 7.42 14.46
N ASP A 68 -8.43 7.79 15.47
CA ASP A 68 -8.02 8.68 16.56
C ASP A 68 -7.48 7.93 17.78
N ARG A 69 -7.42 6.59 17.71
CA ARG A 69 -6.94 5.80 18.85
C ARG A 69 -5.43 5.99 18.99
N PRO A 70 -4.92 6.34 20.18
CA PRO A 70 -3.49 6.42 20.38
C PRO A 70 -2.85 5.07 20.06
N ILE A 71 -1.81 5.07 19.22
CA ILE A 71 -1.01 3.88 18.94
C ILE A 71 -0.52 3.39 20.29
N ARG A 72 -0.98 2.21 20.73
CA ARG A 72 -0.50 1.61 21.96
C ARG A 72 1.03 1.53 21.85
N PRO A 73 1.78 2.10 22.79
CA PRO A 73 3.23 2.00 22.74
C PRO A 73 3.61 0.52 22.63
N ARG A 74 4.65 0.24 21.84
CA ARG A 74 5.22 -1.11 21.74
C ARG A 74 5.37 -1.66 23.15
N LEU A 75 4.91 -2.91 23.34
CA LEU A 75 5.03 -3.61 24.62
C LEU A 75 6.47 -3.42 25.14
N PRO A 76 6.65 -2.91 26.37
CA PRO A 76 7.98 -2.80 26.96
C PRO A 76 8.60 -4.20 26.99
N GLY A 77 9.71 -4.39 26.27
CA GLY A 77 10.43 -5.67 26.20
C GLY A 77 10.80 -6.18 24.79
N LEU A 78 10.22 -5.63 23.71
CA LEU A 78 10.65 -5.97 22.35
C LEU A 78 11.78 -5.03 21.87
N SER A 79 12.92 -5.12 22.55
CA SER A 79 14.22 -4.71 22.01
C SER A 79 15.15 -5.90 22.13
N ARG A 80 15.04 -6.81 21.16
CA ARG A 80 16.11 -7.69 20.70
C ARG A 80 15.98 -7.83 19.21
#